data_AF-A0AAV6UA65-F1
#
_entry.id   AF-A0AAV6UA65-F1
#
_cell.length_a   1.000
_cell.length_b   1.000
_cell.length_c   1.000
_cell.angle_alpha   90.00
_cell.angle_beta   90.00
_cell.angle_gamma   90.00
#
_symmetry.space_group_name_H-M   'P 1'
#
loop_
_entity.id
_entity.type
_entity.pdbx_description
1 polymer ?
#
loop_
_entity_poly.entity_id
_entity_poly.type
_entity_poly.pdbx_seq_one_letter_code
_entity_poly.pdbx_strand_id
1 'polypeptide(L)'
;MWREFGVGSTEDQLVNEVIHPCNDKRMLGFVSDVPHLFKCMRNRLLKSQIFKMGDSQVLFSHFKELHRIDSCLDAVGMRVHPKLSDAHIYPNNFQKMKVSLMTDLFSVKTIGALKFYSCKEGLEETSGTRDFLETIVNIYKVLLNKNPLDGLKPESQQQQVYDLARPPRTGNCPVGNDRLEVLTTLEAILKSKPSNAADEIDSTLEEWL
;
A
#
# COMPACT_ATOMS: atom_id res chain seq x y z
N MET A 1 -26.02 -5.32 -7.88
CA MET A 1 -25.68 -6.55 -7.14
C MET A 1 -25.49 -6.26 -5.66
N TRP A 2 -24.40 -5.62 -5.20
CA TRP A 2 -24.19 -5.36 -3.76
C TRP A 2 -25.37 -4.68 -3.05
N ARG A 3 -25.95 -3.65 -3.68
CA ARG A 3 -27.15 -2.96 -3.16
C ARG A 3 -28.36 -3.88 -2.94
N GLU A 4 -28.56 -4.88 -3.79
CA GLU A 4 -29.67 -5.84 -3.68
C GLU A 4 -29.50 -6.77 -2.47
N PHE A 5 -28.26 -7.04 -2.08
CA PHE A 5 -27.93 -7.82 -0.89
C PHE A 5 -27.81 -6.94 0.37
N GLY A 6 -28.10 -5.64 0.29
CA GLY A 6 -27.91 -4.72 1.42
C GLY A 6 -26.44 -4.51 1.81
N VAL A 7 -25.49 -4.90 0.95
CA VAL A 7 -24.05 -4.74 1.17
C VAL A 7 -23.68 -3.28 0.90
N GLY A 8 -23.03 -2.65 1.88
CA GLY A 8 -22.64 -1.26 1.81
C GLY A 8 -21.89 -0.80 3.05
N SER A 9 -21.49 0.46 3.02
CA SER A 9 -20.85 1.12 4.16
C SER A 9 -21.40 2.53 4.32
N THR A 10 -21.69 2.90 5.56
CA THR A 10 -21.81 4.29 6.01
C THR A 10 -20.54 4.67 6.78
N GLU A 11 -20.44 5.91 7.25
CA GLU A 11 -19.30 6.32 8.08
C GLU A 11 -19.19 5.48 9.37
N ASP A 12 -20.32 5.07 9.93
CA ASP A 12 -20.39 4.37 11.22
C ASP A 12 -20.59 2.85 11.10
N GLN A 13 -21.02 2.35 9.95
CA GLN A 13 -21.42 0.94 9.80
C GLN A 13 -20.93 0.33 8.49
N LEU A 14 -20.27 -0.82 8.60
CA LEU A 14 -19.93 -1.68 7.46
C LEU A 14 -20.85 -2.91 7.47
N VAL A 15 -21.58 -3.11 6.38
CA VAL A 15 -22.36 -4.32 6.11
C VAL A 15 -21.75 -5.03 4.92
N ASN A 16 -20.97 -6.07 5.18
CA ASN A 16 -20.26 -6.85 4.15
C ASN A 16 -20.64 -8.33 4.15
N GLU A 17 -21.64 -8.74 4.92
CA GLU A 17 -22.06 -10.14 5.06
C GLU A 17 -23.59 -10.24 5.09
N VAL A 18 -24.13 -11.31 4.54
CA VAL A 18 -25.57 -11.65 4.59
C VAL A 18 -25.77 -13.10 4.98
N ILE A 19 -26.94 -13.44 5.53
CA ILE A 19 -27.28 -14.83 5.84
C ILE A 19 -27.37 -15.63 4.53
N HIS A 20 -26.83 -16.85 4.52
CA HIS A 20 -26.85 -17.71 3.35
C HIS A 20 -28.30 -18.14 3.03
N PRO A 21 -28.78 -18.01 1.77
CA PRO A 21 -30.20 -18.15 1.41
C PRO A 21 -30.80 -19.53 1.67
N CYS A 22 -29.96 -20.57 1.76
CA CYS A 22 -30.40 -21.95 2.04
C CYS A 22 -29.94 -22.48 3.40
N ASN A 23 -29.24 -21.68 4.22
CA ASN A 23 -28.70 -22.15 5.50
C ASN A 23 -28.49 -20.99 6.48
N ASP A 24 -29.41 -20.84 7.42
CA ASP A 24 -29.40 -19.75 8.40
C ASP A 24 -28.23 -19.80 9.39
N LYS A 25 -27.45 -20.89 9.40
CA LYS A 25 -26.24 -21.03 10.23
C LYS A 25 -24.97 -20.55 9.53
N ARG A 26 -25.05 -20.08 8.28
CA ARG A 26 -23.89 -19.65 7.50
C ARG A 26 -24.04 -18.20 7.05
N MET A 27 -22.91 -17.48 7.08
CA MET A 27 -22.79 -16.14 6.53
C MET A 27 -22.11 -16.21 5.15
N LEU A 28 -22.59 -15.39 4.23
CA LEU A 28 -21.99 -15.13 2.94
C LEU A 28 -21.30 -13.77 2.98
N GLY A 29 -19.97 -13.77 2.95
CA GLY A 29 -19.16 -12.55 2.92
C GLY A 29 -18.95 -12.03 1.50
N PHE A 30 -19.00 -10.70 1.36
CA PHE A 30 -18.75 -9.98 0.12
C PHE A 30 -17.40 -9.28 0.19
N VAL A 31 -16.55 -9.55 -0.80
CA VAL A 31 -15.21 -8.97 -0.91
C VAL A 31 -15.03 -8.45 -2.33
N SER A 32 -14.39 -7.28 -2.45
CA SER A 32 -14.00 -6.74 -3.75
C SER A 32 -12.71 -7.39 -4.25
N ASP A 33 -12.53 -7.42 -5.57
CA ASP A 33 -11.26 -7.79 -6.19
C ASP A 33 -10.16 -6.81 -5.79
N VAL A 34 -9.28 -7.27 -4.91
CA VAL A 34 -8.22 -6.47 -4.29
C VAL A 34 -7.27 -5.90 -5.35
N PRO A 35 -6.61 -6.69 -6.24
CA PRO A 35 -5.78 -6.15 -7.31
C PRO A 35 -6.46 -5.06 -8.13
N HIS A 36 -7.76 -5.20 -8.41
CA HIS A 36 -8.51 -4.20 -9.15
C HIS A 36 -8.79 -2.92 -8.35
N LEU A 37 -8.96 -2.98 -7.04
CA LEU A 37 -9.05 -1.78 -6.19
C LEU A 37 -7.78 -0.94 -6.26
N PHE A 38 -6.61 -1.55 -6.09
CA PHE A 38 -5.32 -0.84 -6.17
C PHE A 38 -5.03 -0.32 -7.58
N LYS A 39 -5.41 -1.09 -8.61
CA LYS A 39 -5.36 -0.64 -10.01
C LYS A 39 -6.18 0.63 -10.23
N CYS A 40 -7.39 0.70 -9.67
CA CYS A 40 -8.26 1.87 -9.70
C CYS A 40 -7.67 3.05 -8.92
N MET A 41 -7.09 2.80 -7.74
CA MET A 41 -6.37 3.82 -6.95
C MET A 41 -5.22 4.44 -7.75
N ARG A 42 -4.37 3.62 -8.36
CA ARG A 42 -3.28 4.09 -9.24
C ARG A 42 -3.80 4.89 -10.44
N ASN A 43 -4.89 4.45 -11.07
CA ASN A 43 -5.54 5.20 -12.16
C ASN A 43 -6.12 6.54 -11.70
N ARG A 44 -6.66 6.59 -10.47
CA ARG A 44 -7.17 7.82 -9.87
C ARG A 44 -6.03 8.79 -9.57
N LEU A 45 -4.89 8.30 -9.06
CA LEU A 45 -3.70 9.12 -8.81
C LEU A 45 -3.13 9.71 -10.10
N LEU A 46 -3.05 8.90 -11.15
CA LEU A 46 -2.67 9.37 -12.49
C LEU A 46 -3.57 10.48 -13.01
N LYS A 47 -4.88 10.45 -12.69
CA LYS A 47 -5.82 11.47 -13.14
C LYS A 47 -5.81 12.72 -12.27
N SER A 48 -5.81 12.58 -10.94
CA SER A 48 -5.91 13.71 -10.02
C SER A 48 -4.58 14.38 -9.73
N GLN A 49 -3.45 13.69 -9.99
CA GLN A 49 -2.08 14.09 -9.66
C GLN A 49 -1.78 14.30 -8.17
N ILE A 50 -2.79 14.47 -7.33
CA ILE A 50 -2.67 14.73 -5.89
C ILE A 50 -3.68 13.85 -5.16
N PHE A 51 -3.24 13.17 -4.10
CA PHE A 51 -4.11 12.67 -3.03
C PHE A 51 -3.83 13.40 -1.72
N LYS A 52 -4.86 13.54 -0.89
CA LYS A 52 -4.75 14.06 0.48
C LYS A 52 -4.92 12.89 1.44
N MET A 53 -3.97 12.72 2.35
CA MET A 53 -4.02 11.71 3.41
C MET A 53 -3.77 12.41 4.74
N GLY A 54 -4.86 12.86 5.36
CA GLY A 54 -4.77 13.74 6.52
C GLY A 54 -4.10 15.06 6.17
N ASP A 55 -3.02 15.38 6.87
CA ASP A 55 -2.26 16.63 6.65
C ASP A 55 -1.20 16.46 5.56
N SER A 56 -0.89 15.21 5.18
CA SER A 56 0.09 14.87 4.16
C SER A 56 -0.54 14.84 2.76
N GLN A 57 0.27 15.18 1.76
CA GLN A 57 -0.11 15.11 0.35
C GLN A 57 0.74 14.09 -0.39
N VAL A 58 0.09 13.31 -1.24
CA VAL A 58 0.75 12.38 -2.15
C VAL A 58 0.74 13.02 -3.52
N LEU A 59 1.91 13.41 -4.00
CA LEU A 59 2.07 14.05 -5.29
C LEU A 59 2.55 13.04 -6.34
N PHE A 60 1.86 12.99 -7.47
CA PHE A 60 2.27 12.14 -8.59
C PHE A 60 3.57 12.65 -9.25
N SER A 61 3.89 13.94 -9.08
CA SER A 61 5.17 14.53 -9.50
C SER A 61 6.37 13.83 -8.85
N HIS A 62 6.25 13.34 -7.61
CA HIS A 62 7.33 12.60 -6.95
C HIS A 62 7.72 11.34 -7.73
N PHE A 63 6.76 10.64 -8.35
CA PHE A 63 7.04 9.46 -9.17
C PHE A 63 7.63 9.83 -10.53
N LYS A 64 7.18 10.94 -11.13
CA LYS A 64 7.75 11.48 -12.38
C LYS A 64 9.21 11.86 -12.20
N GLU A 65 9.51 12.57 -11.12
CA GLU A 65 10.85 13.04 -10.82
C GLU A 65 11.77 11.89 -10.44
N LEU A 66 11.27 10.94 -9.64
CA LEU A 66 11.97 9.69 -9.37
C LEU A 66 12.37 8.98 -10.67
N HIS A 67 11.42 8.78 -11.58
CA HIS A 67 11.69 8.12 -12.86
C HIS A 67 12.71 8.91 -13.69
N ARG A 68 12.61 10.24 -13.72
CA ARG A 68 13.53 11.12 -14.45
C ARG A 68 14.97 10.96 -13.96
N ILE A 69 15.19 11.04 -12.64
CA ILE A 69 16.53 10.95 -12.03
C ILE A 69 17.08 9.53 -12.15
N ASP A 70 16.27 8.51 -11.83
CA ASP A 70 16.70 7.11 -11.88
C ASP A 70 17.04 6.69 -13.32
N SER A 71 16.31 7.18 -14.33
CA SER A 71 16.61 6.89 -15.74
C SER A 71 17.90 7.53 -16.25
N CYS A 72 18.45 8.55 -15.57
CA CYS A 72 19.76 9.09 -15.94
C CYS A 72 20.90 8.08 -15.70
N LEU A 73 20.69 7.08 -14.83
CA LEU A 73 21.66 6.03 -14.52
C LEU A 73 21.51 4.79 -15.42
N ASP A 74 20.60 4.81 -16.39
CA ASP A 74 20.31 3.67 -17.27
C ASP A 74 21.53 3.26 -18.11
N ALA A 75 22.31 4.24 -18.59
CA ALA A 75 23.52 4.01 -19.37
C ALA A 75 24.62 3.23 -18.61
N VAL A 76 24.60 3.28 -17.28
CA VAL A 76 25.58 2.59 -16.40
C VAL A 76 24.95 1.36 -15.74
N GLY A 77 23.63 1.13 -15.92
CA GLY A 77 22.91 0.00 -15.33
C GLY A 77 22.74 0.08 -13.81
N MET A 78 22.96 1.25 -13.19
CA MET A 78 22.98 1.42 -11.73
C MET A 78 21.67 2.02 -11.18
N ARG A 79 20.55 1.68 -11.81
CA ARG A 79 19.23 2.17 -11.38
C ARG A 79 18.81 1.55 -10.04
N VAL A 80 18.28 2.38 -9.16
CA VAL A 80 17.71 1.93 -7.87
C VAL A 80 16.35 1.25 -8.09
N HIS A 81 15.59 1.70 -9.09
CA HIS A 81 14.33 1.05 -9.49
C HIS A 81 14.28 0.72 -10.99
N PRO A 82 14.99 -0.33 -11.45
CA PRO A 82 15.10 -0.67 -12.88
C PRO A 82 13.77 -1.00 -13.56
N LYS A 83 12.75 -1.43 -12.80
CA LYS A 83 11.43 -1.79 -13.35
C LYS A 83 10.56 -0.56 -13.60
N LEU A 84 10.84 0.56 -12.95
CA LEU A 84 10.11 1.80 -13.17
C LEU A 84 10.41 2.31 -14.59
N SER A 85 9.38 2.49 -15.39
CA SER A 85 9.50 2.84 -16.81
C SER A 85 8.43 3.84 -17.22
N ASP A 86 8.53 4.38 -18.43
CA ASP A 86 7.52 5.30 -18.99
C ASP A 86 6.11 4.71 -18.96
N ALA A 87 5.96 3.39 -19.08
CA ALA A 87 4.67 2.73 -18.98
C ALA A 87 3.99 2.92 -17.61
N HIS A 88 4.75 3.21 -16.55
CA HIS A 88 4.24 3.47 -15.21
C HIS A 88 3.80 4.93 -15.05
N ILE A 89 4.55 5.86 -15.65
CA ILE A 89 4.35 7.30 -15.51
C ILE A 89 3.33 7.83 -16.53
N TYR A 90 3.38 7.32 -17.75
CA TYR A 90 2.57 7.70 -18.91
C TYR A 90 1.86 6.49 -19.55
N PRO A 91 1.03 5.72 -18.80
CA PRO A 91 0.39 4.53 -19.34
C PRO A 91 -0.66 4.86 -20.41
N ASN A 92 -0.63 4.11 -21.52
CA ASN A 92 -1.72 4.05 -22.48
C ASN A 92 -2.94 3.29 -21.93
N ASN A 93 -4.04 3.26 -22.68
CA ASN A 93 -5.30 2.65 -22.21
C ASN A 93 -5.16 1.14 -21.88
N PHE A 94 -4.36 0.39 -22.63
CA PHE A 94 -4.09 -1.02 -22.34
C PHE A 94 -3.18 -1.18 -21.12
N GLN A 95 -2.18 -0.32 -20.96
CA GLN A 95 -1.26 -0.31 -19.82
C GLN A 95 -1.98 0.07 -18.51
N LYS A 96 -2.99 0.94 -18.56
CA LYS A 96 -3.86 1.23 -17.40
C LYS A 96 -4.60 -0.01 -16.88
N MET A 97 -4.75 -1.06 -17.69
CA MET A 97 -5.37 -2.31 -17.26
C MET A 97 -4.38 -3.29 -16.64
N LYS A 98 -3.07 -3.13 -16.86
CA LYS A 98 -2.04 -4.02 -16.33
C LYS A 98 -1.88 -3.82 -14.82
N VAL A 99 -2.17 -4.87 -14.07
CA VAL A 99 -1.97 -4.93 -12.61
C VAL A 99 -0.48 -4.94 -12.28
N SER A 100 0.37 -5.55 -13.11
CA SER A 100 1.83 -5.58 -12.91
C SER A 100 2.44 -4.18 -12.79
N LEU A 101 2.03 -3.25 -13.65
CA LEU A 101 2.50 -1.86 -13.59
C LEU A 101 2.03 -1.16 -12.31
N MET A 102 0.86 -1.53 -11.78
CA MET A 102 0.43 -1.01 -10.48
C MET A 102 1.29 -1.58 -9.35
N THR A 103 1.57 -2.89 -9.35
CA THR A 103 2.37 -3.52 -8.30
C THR A 103 3.81 -3.07 -8.30
N ASP A 104 4.41 -2.82 -9.46
CA ASP A 104 5.78 -2.30 -9.56
C ASP A 104 5.86 -0.83 -9.08
N LEU A 105 4.84 -0.03 -9.37
CA LEU A 105 4.73 1.36 -8.89
C LEU A 105 4.49 1.43 -7.37
N PHE A 106 3.55 0.65 -6.85
CA PHE A 106 3.24 0.53 -5.42
C PHE A 106 4.07 -0.58 -4.78
N SER A 107 5.39 -0.36 -4.71
CA SER A 107 6.33 -1.35 -4.21
C SER A 107 7.31 -0.77 -3.19
N VAL A 108 7.93 -1.68 -2.43
CA VAL A 108 9.04 -1.36 -1.52
C VAL A 108 10.23 -0.75 -2.28
N LYS A 109 10.43 -1.14 -3.55
CA LYS A 109 11.48 -0.57 -4.40
C LYS A 109 11.25 0.91 -4.66
N THR A 110 10.00 1.31 -4.92
CA THR A 110 9.64 2.72 -5.08
C THR A 110 9.90 3.52 -3.80
N ILE A 111 9.54 2.98 -2.63
CA ILE A 111 9.81 3.61 -1.33
C ILE A 111 11.33 3.79 -1.11
N GLY A 112 12.10 2.73 -1.36
CA GLY A 112 13.56 2.74 -1.23
C GLY A 112 14.22 3.76 -2.17
N ALA A 113 13.76 3.84 -3.41
CA ALA A 113 14.28 4.78 -4.39
C ALA A 113 13.93 6.24 -4.02
N LEU A 114 12.69 6.52 -3.60
CA LEU A 114 12.32 7.84 -3.07
C LEU A 114 13.21 8.25 -1.89
N LYS A 115 13.46 7.33 -0.95
CA LYS A 115 14.34 7.59 0.21
C LYS A 115 15.78 7.85 -0.23
N PHE A 116 16.31 7.06 -1.15
CA PHE A 116 17.69 7.19 -1.65
C PHE A 116 17.90 8.56 -2.32
N TYR A 117 17.03 8.94 -3.26
CA TYR A 117 17.17 10.17 -4.02
C TYR A 117 16.82 11.43 -3.21
N SER A 118 15.96 11.33 -2.19
CA SER A 118 15.75 12.43 -1.24
C SER A 118 17.02 12.76 -0.44
N CYS A 119 17.86 11.76 -0.16
CA CYS A 119 19.11 11.98 0.58
C CYS A 119 20.30 12.41 -0.32
N LYS A 120 20.27 12.10 -1.62
CA LYS A 120 21.44 12.24 -2.51
C LYS A 120 21.30 13.33 -3.58
N GLU A 121 20.11 13.51 -4.16
CA GLU A 121 19.92 14.28 -5.40
C GLU A 121 18.92 15.44 -5.23
N GLY A 122 18.58 15.82 -3.99
CA GLY A 122 17.74 16.99 -3.71
C GLY A 122 16.29 16.85 -4.16
N LEU A 123 15.76 15.61 -4.20
CA LEU A 123 14.33 15.38 -4.38
C LEU A 123 13.56 16.19 -3.33
N GLU A 124 12.45 16.82 -3.74
CA GLU A 124 11.55 17.51 -2.81
C GLU A 124 11.11 16.57 -1.67
N GLU A 125 10.67 17.15 -0.56
CA GLU A 125 10.22 16.38 0.61
C GLU A 125 9.14 15.35 0.18
N THR A 126 9.45 14.05 0.27
CA THR A 126 8.60 12.96 -0.19
C THR A 126 7.98 12.11 0.93
N SER A 127 8.08 12.53 2.19
CA SER A 127 7.55 11.81 3.36
C SER A 127 6.10 11.40 3.16
N GLY A 128 5.23 12.34 2.78
CA GLY A 128 3.81 12.07 2.57
C GLY A 128 3.54 10.99 1.51
N THR A 129 4.31 10.96 0.43
CA THR A 129 4.20 9.91 -0.59
C THR A 129 4.75 8.58 -0.10
N ARG A 130 5.84 8.59 0.68
CA ARG A 130 6.46 7.38 1.23
C ARG A 130 5.55 6.71 2.25
N ASP A 131 4.99 7.47 3.19
CA ASP A 131 4.09 6.96 4.23
C ASP A 131 2.82 6.35 3.62
N PHE A 132 2.28 7.01 2.58
CA PHE A 132 1.19 6.47 1.78
C PHE A 132 1.56 5.13 1.14
N LEU A 133 2.72 5.06 0.46
CA LEU A 133 3.17 3.83 -0.19
C LEU A 133 3.39 2.71 0.81
N GLU A 134 3.98 2.98 1.98
CA GLU A 134 4.18 2.00 3.05
C GLU A 134 2.83 1.42 3.51
N THR A 135 1.84 2.29 3.75
CA THR A 135 0.49 1.90 4.13
C THR A 135 -0.15 1.01 3.06
N ILE A 136 -0.12 1.44 1.80
CA ILE A 136 -0.72 0.71 0.66
C ILE A 136 -0.04 -0.63 0.42
N VAL A 137 1.29 -0.69 0.47
CA VAL A 137 2.06 -1.94 0.31
C VAL A 137 1.72 -2.93 1.43
N ASN A 138 1.61 -2.46 2.67
CA ASN A 138 1.27 -3.32 3.80
C ASN A 138 -0.16 -3.87 3.68
N ILE A 139 -1.14 -3.02 3.34
CA ILE A 139 -2.52 -3.46 3.09
C ILE A 139 -2.56 -4.48 1.94
N TYR A 140 -1.85 -4.22 0.84
CA TYR A 140 -1.81 -5.13 -0.30
C TYR A 140 -1.26 -6.51 0.08
N LYS A 141 -0.15 -6.54 0.84
CA LYS A 141 0.45 -7.79 1.32
C LYS A 141 -0.50 -8.57 2.23
N VAL A 142 -1.18 -7.90 3.15
CA VAL A 142 -2.13 -8.53 4.06
C VAL A 142 -3.30 -9.14 3.30
N LEU A 143 -3.88 -8.39 2.37
CA LEU A 143 -5.07 -8.83 1.63
C LEU A 143 -4.79 -9.92 0.59
N LEU A 144 -3.56 -10.00 0.08
CA LEU A 144 -3.16 -10.95 -0.96
C LEU A 144 -2.18 -12.00 -0.48
N ASN A 145 -2.10 -12.21 0.83
CA ASN A 145 -1.24 -13.23 1.37
C ASN A 145 -1.70 -14.62 0.87
N LYS A 146 -0.78 -15.32 0.20
CA LYS A 146 -1.04 -16.66 -0.35
C LYS A 146 -0.69 -17.77 0.64
N ASN A 147 0.11 -17.46 1.66
CA ASN A 147 0.48 -18.42 2.68
C ASN A 147 -0.56 -18.40 3.81
N PRO A 148 -1.31 -19.50 4.03
CA PRO A 148 -2.27 -19.58 5.14
C PRO A 148 -1.59 -19.37 6.51
N LEU A 149 -0.30 -19.73 6.63
CA LEU A 149 0.46 -19.58 7.87
C LEU A 149 0.79 -18.12 8.20
N ASP A 150 0.81 -17.25 7.19
CA ASP A 150 1.07 -15.81 7.32
C ASP A 150 -0.23 -14.99 7.23
N GLY A 151 -1.39 -15.65 7.25
CA GLY A 151 -2.71 -15.01 7.29
C GLY A 151 -2.88 -14.14 8.53
N LEU A 152 -3.90 -13.26 8.50
CA LEU A 152 -4.24 -12.41 9.64
C LEU A 152 -4.59 -13.31 10.84
N LYS A 153 -3.76 -13.26 11.90
CA LYS A 153 -3.99 -14.01 13.14
C LYS A 153 -4.39 -13.03 14.24
N PRO A 154 -5.29 -13.42 15.17
CA PRO A 154 -5.52 -12.64 16.38
C PRO A 154 -4.18 -12.29 17.05
N GLU A 155 -4.03 -11.05 17.50
CA GLU A 155 -2.84 -10.53 18.20
C GLU A 155 -1.54 -10.45 17.37
N SER A 156 -1.59 -10.68 16.05
CA SER A 156 -0.39 -10.52 15.21
C SER A 156 -0.09 -9.07 14.85
N GLN A 157 1.15 -8.78 14.47
CA GLN A 157 1.54 -7.48 13.93
C GLN A 157 0.70 -7.09 12.70
N GLN A 158 0.30 -8.06 11.86
CA GLN A 158 -0.59 -7.79 10.72
C GLN A 158 -2.01 -7.40 11.17
N GLN A 159 -2.52 -7.97 12.27
CA GLN A 159 -3.80 -7.58 12.86
C GLN A 159 -3.75 -6.13 13.34
N GLN A 160 -2.66 -5.70 13.97
CA GLN A 160 -2.47 -4.30 14.38
C GLN A 160 -2.50 -3.35 13.19
N VAL A 161 -1.79 -3.66 12.10
CA VAL A 161 -1.83 -2.85 10.86
C VAL A 161 -3.23 -2.82 10.25
N TYR A 162 -3.94 -3.95 10.24
CA TYR A 162 -5.30 -4.01 9.76
C TYR A 162 -6.27 -3.19 10.63
N ASP A 163 -6.14 -3.24 11.96
CA ASP A 163 -6.97 -2.48 12.88
C ASP A 163 -6.73 -0.96 12.76
N LEU A 164 -5.49 -0.54 12.43
CA LEU A 164 -5.17 0.86 12.10
C LEU A 164 -5.83 1.33 10.79
N ALA A 165 -5.97 0.44 9.82
CA ALA A 165 -6.64 0.74 8.55
C ALA A 165 -8.17 0.56 8.63
N ARG A 166 -8.68 0.01 9.74
CA ARG A 166 -10.09 -0.27 9.94
C ARG A 166 -10.82 1.01 10.36
N PRO A 167 -11.96 1.36 9.75
CA PRO A 167 -12.81 2.41 10.29
C PRO A 167 -13.28 2.03 11.71
N PRO A 168 -13.35 2.98 12.67
CA PRO A 168 -13.72 2.68 14.05
C PRO A 168 -15.11 2.03 14.12
N ARG A 169 -15.23 0.93 14.87
CA ARG A 169 -16.46 0.12 14.99
C ARG A 169 -17.55 0.75 15.88
N THR A 170 -17.29 1.91 16.47
CA THR A 170 -18.17 2.51 17.48
C THR A 170 -18.24 4.02 17.30
N GLY A 171 -19.47 4.53 17.21
CA GLY A 171 -19.82 5.94 16.94
C GLY A 171 -19.50 6.91 18.07
N ASN A 172 -18.33 6.84 18.69
CA ASN A 172 -17.80 7.90 19.53
C ASN A 172 -16.40 8.23 19.05
N CYS A 173 -16.29 9.33 18.32
CA CYS A 173 -15.04 9.95 17.93
C CYS A 173 -14.56 10.82 19.10
N PRO A 174 -13.43 10.53 19.77
CA PRO A 174 -12.67 11.57 20.43
C PRO A 174 -11.89 12.29 19.33
N VAL A 175 -12.40 13.47 18.97
CA VAL A 175 -11.64 14.41 18.14
C VAL A 175 -10.37 14.79 18.90
N GLY A 176 -9.22 14.53 18.29
CA GLY A 176 -7.96 15.22 18.60
C GLY A 176 -7.09 14.59 19.70
N ASN A 177 -6.28 13.60 19.32
CA ASN A 177 -4.86 13.47 19.70
C ASN A 177 -4.23 12.15 19.22
N ASP A 178 -5.04 11.16 18.82
CA ASP A 178 -4.56 9.80 18.53
C ASP A 178 -3.67 9.67 17.26
N ARG A 179 -3.58 10.71 16.42
CA ARG A 179 -2.65 10.72 15.27
C ARG A 179 -1.19 10.61 15.69
N LEU A 180 -0.84 11.13 16.87
CA LEU A 180 0.54 11.13 17.34
C LEU A 180 0.98 9.72 17.79
N GLU A 181 0.06 8.93 18.35
CA GLU A 181 0.31 7.56 18.81
C GLU A 181 0.50 6.57 17.64
N VAL A 182 -0.23 6.74 16.55
CA VAL A 182 -0.12 5.85 15.38
C VAL A 182 1.27 5.93 14.74
N LEU A 183 1.82 7.14 14.58
CA LEU A 183 3.16 7.33 14.01
C LEU A 183 4.27 6.83 14.94
N THR A 184 4.16 7.09 16.25
CA THR A 184 5.14 6.55 17.23
C THR A 184 5.08 5.03 17.34
N THR A 185 3.89 4.44 17.21
CA THR A 185 3.71 2.98 17.24
C THR A 185 4.25 2.33 15.96
N LEU A 186 4.06 2.95 14.79
CA LEU A 186 4.67 2.50 13.54
C LEU A 186 6.20 2.58 13.58
N GLU A 187 6.77 3.66 14.11
CA GLU A 187 8.21 3.79 14.33
C GLU A 187 8.75 2.77 15.34
N ALA A 188 8.02 2.49 16.42
CA ALA A 188 8.38 1.48 17.41
C ALA A 188 8.35 0.05 16.84
N ILE A 189 7.35 -0.25 16.01
CA ILE A 189 7.21 -1.52 15.30
C ILE A 189 8.31 -1.69 14.23
N LEU A 190 8.73 -0.61 13.57
CA LEU A 190 9.87 -0.61 12.64
C LEU A 190 11.22 -0.77 13.37
N LYS A 191 11.36 -0.19 14.57
CA LYS A 191 12.56 -0.29 15.42
C LYS A 191 12.66 -1.61 16.21
N SER A 192 11.55 -2.32 16.43
CA SER A 192 11.52 -3.60 17.13
C SER A 192 11.93 -4.81 16.28
N LYS A 193 12.49 -4.59 15.07
CA LYS A 193 13.20 -5.66 14.36
C LYS A 193 14.32 -6.17 15.27
N PRO A 194 14.38 -7.48 15.60
CA PRO A 194 15.54 -8.02 16.28
C PRO A 194 16.77 -7.90 15.37
N SER A 195 17.90 -7.53 15.96
CA SER A 195 19.23 -7.35 15.36
C SER A 195 19.81 -8.61 14.70
N ASN A 196 19.05 -9.69 14.57
CA ASN A 196 19.52 -10.98 14.03
C ASN A 196 19.16 -11.21 12.57
N ALA A 197 18.61 -10.21 11.87
CA ALA A 197 18.34 -10.29 10.43
C ALA A 197 19.44 -9.68 9.55
N ALA A 198 20.65 -9.50 10.09
CA ALA A 198 21.82 -9.06 9.30
C ALA A 198 22.53 -10.24 8.60
N ASP A 199 22.38 -11.48 9.10
CA ASP A 199 23.15 -12.63 8.62
C ASP A 199 22.37 -13.57 7.67
N GLU A 200 21.09 -13.32 7.40
CA GLU A 200 20.25 -14.16 6.51
C GLU A 200 19.84 -13.48 5.19
N ILE A 201 20.31 -12.26 4.93
CA ILE A 201 19.99 -11.52 3.70
C ILE A 201 20.93 -11.89 2.53
N ASP A 202 22.07 -12.53 2.80
CA ASP A 202 23.08 -12.83 1.78
C ASP A 202 22.81 -14.13 0.99
N SER A 203 22.04 -15.09 1.53
CA SER A 203 21.80 -16.38 0.85
C SER A 203 20.54 -16.43 -0.02
N THR A 204 19.60 -15.49 0.16
CA THR A 204 18.33 -15.45 -0.61
C THR A 204 18.39 -14.54 -1.83
N LEU A 205 19.49 -13.82 -2.05
CA LEU A 205 19.72 -12.99 -3.23
C LEU A 205 20.35 -13.75 -4.42
N GLU A 206 20.90 -14.95 -4.21
CA GLU A 206 21.46 -15.77 -5.31
C GLU A 206 20.41 -16.61 -6.07
N GLU A 207 19.19 -16.77 -5.55
CA GLU A 207 18.15 -17.57 -6.23
C GLU A 207 17.31 -16.78 -7.27
N TRP A 208 17.63 -15.52 -7.53
CA TRP A 208 16.92 -14.67 -8.50
C TRP A 208 17.82 -13.78 -9.37
N LEU A 209 19.04 -14.25 -9.68
CA LEU A 209 19.80 -13.84 -10.88
C LEU A 209 19.56 -14.84 -12.02
#